data_AF-A0A397PA69-F1
#
_entry.id   AF-A0A397PA69-F1
#
_cell.length_a   1.000
_cell.length_b   1.000
_cell.length_c   1.000
_cell.angle_alpha   90.00
_cell.angle_beta   90.00
_cell.angle_gamma   90.00
#
_symmetry.space_group_name_H-M   'P 1'
#
loop_
_entity.id
_entity.type
_entity.pdbx_description
1 polymer ?
#
loop_
_entity_poly.entity_id
_entity_poly.type
_entity_poly.pdbx_seq_one_letter_code
_entity_poly.pdbx_strand_id
1 'polypeptide(L)'
;MELLRSLAAALAVGVLIGIERGWRQREAADGSRVSGLRTFGLLGLAGGLASHMPESLAAVIGLAVTASLVLGYRSEQARTASLSITNTLVGIITFALGYMAGQGLVSETLAVAAVTTLILTLRQQSHAMLKGMSHKEVESIATVDYR
;
A
#
# COMPACT_ATOMS: atom_id res chain seq x y z
N MET A 1 4.34 -19.17 21.06
CA MET A 1 5.39 -18.25 20.55
C MET A 1 5.17 -17.93 19.07
N GLU A 2 4.85 -18.91 18.22
CA GLU A 2 4.63 -18.69 16.77
C GLU A 2 3.51 -17.69 16.41
N LEU A 3 2.40 -17.67 17.17
CA LEU A 3 1.32 -16.70 16.96
C LEU A 3 1.80 -15.25 17.15
N LEU A 4 2.55 -14.97 18.21
CA LEU A 4 3.04 -13.62 18.46
C LEU A 4 4.04 -13.20 17.38
N ARG A 5 4.87 -14.14 16.89
CA ARG A 5 5.85 -13.89 15.84
C ARG A 5 5.18 -13.57 14.50
N SER A 6 4.17 -14.33 14.11
CA SER A 6 3.39 -14.09 12.89
C SER A 6 2.62 -12.78 12.94
N LEU A 7 1.96 -12.48 14.06
CA LEU A 7 1.26 -11.20 14.24
C LEU A 7 2.22 -10.00 14.28
N ALA A 8 3.39 -10.15 14.90
CA ALA A 8 4.43 -9.13 14.87
C ALA A 8 4.95 -8.89 13.45
N ALA A 9 5.15 -9.95 12.66
CA ALA A 9 5.53 -9.84 11.25
C ALA A 9 4.43 -9.15 10.41
N ALA A 10 3.16 -9.53 10.61
CA ALA A 10 2.02 -8.92 9.95
C ALA A 10 1.93 -7.41 10.26
N LEU A 11 2.12 -7.03 11.51
CA LEU A 11 2.17 -5.62 11.93
C LEU A 11 3.38 -4.90 11.33
N ALA A 12 4.57 -5.52 11.36
CA ALA A 12 5.80 -4.94 10.82
C ALA A 12 5.69 -4.66 9.31
N VAL A 13 5.10 -5.59 8.56
CA VAL A 13 4.81 -5.42 7.12
C VAL A 13 3.86 -4.26 6.89
N GLY A 14 2.76 -4.20 7.66
CA GLY A 14 1.82 -3.08 7.59
C GLY A 14 2.47 -1.73 7.91
N VAL A 15 3.34 -1.70 8.92
CA VAL A 15 4.12 -0.51 9.29
C VAL A 15 5.10 -0.12 8.18
N LEU A 16 5.85 -1.06 7.61
CA LEU A 16 6.81 -0.82 6.52
C LEU A 16 6.12 -0.14 5.32
N ILE A 17 5.02 -0.72 4.86
CA ILE A 17 4.23 -0.15 3.77
C ILE A 17 3.63 1.21 4.19
N GLY A 18 3.12 1.30 5.41
CA GLY A 18 2.54 2.52 5.97
C GLY A 18 3.52 3.69 6.09
N ILE A 19 4.82 3.43 6.26
CA ILE A 19 5.87 4.46 6.28
C ILE A 19 6.02 5.08 4.89
N GLU A 20 6.15 4.26 3.83
CA GLU A 20 6.28 4.77 2.46
C GLU A 20 5.00 5.53 2.05
N ARG A 21 3.82 4.97 2.34
CA ARG A 21 2.53 5.63 2.07
C ARG A 21 2.35 6.93 2.86
N GLY A 22 2.74 6.92 4.13
CA GLY A 22 2.65 8.07 5.03
C GLY A 22 3.61 9.20 4.65
N TRP A 23 4.80 8.86 4.12
CA TRP A 23 5.74 9.84 3.59
C TRP A 23 5.19 10.55 2.35
N ARG A 24 4.53 9.82 1.43
CA ARG A 24 3.85 10.42 0.27
C ARG A 24 2.79 11.46 0.67
N GLN A 25 2.01 11.18 1.71
CA GLN A 25 0.99 12.11 2.20
C GLN A 25 1.58 13.35 2.89
N ARG A 26 2.85 13.29 3.34
CA ARG A 26 3.54 14.48 3.91
C ARG A 26 3.91 15.53 2.86
N GLU A 27 4.12 15.13 1.60
CA GLU A 27 4.37 16.04 0.48
C GLU A 27 3.08 16.69 -0.04
N ALA A 28 1.91 16.10 0.25
CA ALA A 28 0.61 16.72 0.01
C ALA A 28 0.30 17.72 1.15
N ALA A 29 -0.05 18.95 0.79
CA ALA A 29 -0.11 20.12 1.68
C ALA A 29 -1.04 19.98 2.92
N ASP A 30 -1.94 19.00 2.95
CA ASP A 30 -2.94 18.85 4.00
C ASP A 30 -2.48 17.84 5.06
N GLY A 31 -1.68 18.32 6.03
CA GLY A 31 -1.64 17.97 7.48
C GLY A 31 -1.85 16.53 8.02
N SER A 32 -2.15 15.53 7.21
CA SER A 32 -2.62 14.18 7.57
C SER A 32 -1.48 13.22 7.89
N ARG A 33 -0.34 13.77 8.34
CA ARG A 33 1.02 13.20 8.45
C ARG A 33 1.16 11.92 9.29
N VAL A 34 0.07 11.37 9.84
CA VAL A 34 0.06 10.25 10.80
C VAL A 34 -0.95 9.15 10.41
N SER A 35 -1.79 9.33 9.38
CA SER A 35 -2.87 8.37 9.07
C SER A 35 -2.36 7.07 8.44
N GLY A 36 -1.38 7.15 7.52
CA GLY A 36 -0.86 5.98 6.77
C GLY A 36 -0.26 4.89 7.66
N LEU A 37 0.65 5.24 8.57
CA LEU A 37 1.32 4.28 9.46
C LEU A 37 0.33 3.43 10.25
N ARG A 38 -0.66 4.08 10.88
CA ARG A 38 -1.68 3.40 11.68
C ARG A 38 -2.60 2.57 10.81
N THR A 39 -3.05 3.11 9.68
CA THR A 39 -3.99 2.42 8.78
C THR A 39 -3.36 1.15 8.21
N PHE A 40 -2.18 1.24 7.60
CA PHE A 40 -1.53 0.07 7.01
C PHE A 40 -1.03 -0.92 8.08
N GLY A 41 -0.58 -0.45 9.25
CA GLY A 41 -0.28 -1.31 10.39
C GLY A 41 -1.51 -2.13 10.84
N LEU A 42 -2.67 -1.48 10.97
CA LEU A 42 -3.92 -2.15 11.33
C LEU A 42 -4.43 -3.09 10.23
N LEU A 43 -4.24 -2.75 8.94
CA LEU A 43 -4.59 -3.64 7.82
C LEU A 43 -3.77 -4.92 7.85
N GLY A 44 -2.45 -4.80 8.05
CA GLY A 44 -1.56 -5.96 8.19
C GLY A 44 -1.94 -6.82 9.39
N LEU A 45 -2.17 -6.19 10.54
CA LEU A 45 -2.60 -6.90 11.75
C LEU A 45 -3.97 -7.58 11.57
N ALA A 46 -4.94 -6.91 10.92
CA ALA A 46 -6.25 -7.47 10.63
C ALA A 46 -6.15 -8.72 9.74
N GLY A 47 -5.26 -8.70 8.74
CA GLY A 47 -4.96 -9.89 7.94
C GLY A 47 -4.41 -11.03 8.79
N GLY A 48 -3.42 -10.75 9.65
CA GLY A 48 -2.82 -11.77 10.53
C GLY A 48 -3.80 -12.33 11.57
N LEU A 49 -4.73 -11.53 12.06
CA LEU A 49 -5.81 -12.00 12.92
C LEU A 49 -6.82 -12.86 12.14
N ALA A 50 -7.16 -12.45 10.91
CA ALA A 50 -8.10 -13.18 10.08
C ALA A 50 -7.62 -14.60 9.72
N SER A 51 -6.31 -14.84 9.63
CA SER A 51 -5.77 -16.19 9.34
C SER A 51 -6.02 -17.21 10.45
N HIS A 52 -6.35 -16.74 11.66
CA HIS A 52 -6.64 -17.58 12.81
C HIS A 52 -8.15 -17.78 13.02
N MET A 53 -8.96 -17.22 12.12
CA MET A 53 -10.42 -17.36 12.14
C MET A 53 -10.85 -18.45 11.16
N PRO A 54 -12.08 -19.01 11.31
CA PRO A 54 -12.66 -19.85 10.27
C PRO A 54 -12.68 -19.15 8.91
N GLU A 55 -12.50 -19.89 7.82
CA GLU A 55 -12.37 -19.35 6.46
C GLU A 55 -13.54 -18.43 6.07
N SER A 56 -14.77 -18.79 6.46
CA SER A 56 -15.95 -17.96 6.23
C SER A 56 -15.86 -16.59 6.91
N LEU A 57 -15.36 -16.55 8.16
CA LEU A 57 -15.17 -15.30 8.89
C LEU A 57 -13.99 -14.50 8.34
N ALA A 58 -12.90 -15.17 7.96
CA ALA A 58 -11.76 -14.53 7.30
C ALA A 58 -12.18 -13.83 5.99
N ALA A 59 -13.03 -14.49 5.19
CA ALA A 59 -13.59 -13.91 3.97
C ALA A 59 -14.46 -12.69 4.26
N VAL A 60 -15.31 -12.74 5.30
CA VAL A 60 -16.13 -11.59 5.72
C VAL A 60 -15.26 -10.42 6.18
N ILE A 61 -14.19 -10.68 6.94
CA ILE A 61 -13.24 -9.64 7.36
C ILE A 61 -12.56 -9.03 6.13
N GLY A 62 -12.08 -9.86 5.20
CA GLY A 62 -11.44 -9.39 3.96
C GLY A 62 -12.39 -8.54 3.11
N LEU A 63 -13.66 -8.93 3.02
CA LEU A 63 -14.69 -8.16 2.32
C LEU A 63 -14.96 -6.82 3.02
N ALA A 64 -15.08 -6.81 4.35
CA ALA A 64 -15.30 -5.60 5.13
C ALA A 64 -14.13 -4.61 5.00
N VAL A 65 -12.89 -5.13 5.05
CA VAL A 65 -11.68 -4.34 4.81
C VAL A 65 -11.70 -3.75 3.40
N THR A 66 -11.94 -4.57 2.39
CA THR A 66 -11.98 -4.11 0.99
C THR A 66 -13.07 -3.07 0.77
N ALA A 67 -14.26 -3.28 1.32
CA ALA A 67 -15.38 -2.34 1.26
C ALA A 67 -15.01 -1.02 1.93
N SER A 68 -14.40 -1.04 3.12
CA SER A 68 -13.97 0.18 3.81
C SER A 68 -12.95 0.99 3.00
N LEU A 69 -12.00 0.31 2.33
CA LEU A 69 -11.01 0.96 1.47
C LEU A 69 -11.64 1.60 0.24
N VAL A 70 -12.61 0.91 -0.38
CA VAL A 70 -13.37 1.44 -1.54
C VAL A 70 -14.23 2.63 -1.12
N LEU A 71 -14.92 2.54 0.01
CA LEU A 71 -15.73 3.64 0.54
C LEU A 71 -14.86 4.86 0.89
N GLY A 72 -13.72 4.64 1.54
CA GLY A 72 -12.74 5.69 1.82
C GLY A 72 -12.22 6.35 0.54
N TYR A 73 -11.90 5.55 -0.49
CA TYR A 73 -11.51 6.06 -1.81
C TYR A 73 -12.60 6.95 -2.42
N ARG A 74 -13.86 6.50 -2.43
CA ARG A 74 -14.97 7.25 -3.02
C ARG A 74 -15.24 8.56 -2.28
N SER A 75 -15.22 8.52 -0.94
CA SER A 75 -15.42 9.70 -0.09
C SER A 75 -14.36 10.75 -0.35
N GLU A 76 -13.11 10.34 -0.50
CA GLU A 76 -12.00 11.27 -0.70
C GLU A 76 -11.90 11.72 -2.17
N GLN A 77 -12.26 10.88 -3.15
CA GLN A 77 -12.33 11.27 -4.56
C GLN A 77 -13.38 12.36 -4.80
N ALA A 78 -14.50 12.30 -4.07
CA ALA A 78 -15.53 13.34 -4.12
C ALA A 78 -15.05 14.68 -3.54
N ARG A 79 -14.03 14.67 -2.66
CA ARG A 79 -13.44 15.88 -2.07
C ARG A 79 -12.24 16.41 -2.85
N THR A 80 -11.44 15.51 -3.41
CA THR A 80 -10.14 15.82 -4.01
C THR A 80 -10.03 15.02 -5.31
N ALA A 81 -10.06 15.68 -6.47
CA ALA A 81 -10.10 15.05 -7.81
C ALA A 81 -8.83 14.25 -8.19
N SER A 82 -7.93 13.99 -7.25
CA SER A 82 -6.61 13.38 -7.47
C SER A 82 -6.36 12.22 -6.51
N LEU A 83 -7.07 11.10 -6.72
CA LEU A 83 -6.82 9.88 -5.95
C LEU A 83 -6.43 8.69 -6.83
N SER A 84 -5.40 7.97 -6.35
CA SER A 84 -4.82 6.83 -7.04
C SER A 84 -5.47 5.52 -6.58
N ILE A 85 -6.08 4.79 -7.52
CA ILE A 85 -6.58 3.40 -7.34
C ILE A 85 -5.52 2.51 -6.69
N THR A 86 -4.24 2.81 -6.91
CA THR A 86 -3.12 2.10 -6.30
C THR A 86 -3.13 2.15 -4.78
N ASN A 87 -3.64 3.20 -4.12
CA ASN A 87 -3.68 3.21 -2.66
C ASN A 87 -4.65 2.14 -2.11
N THR A 88 -5.79 1.96 -2.78
CA THR A 88 -6.75 0.89 -2.47
C THR A 88 -6.11 -0.48 -2.69
N LEU A 89 -5.41 -0.67 -3.82
CA LEU A 89 -4.71 -1.92 -4.11
C LEU A 89 -3.61 -2.22 -3.08
N VAL A 90 -2.82 -1.22 -2.68
CA VAL A 90 -1.80 -1.39 -1.64
C VAL A 90 -2.45 -1.82 -0.32
N GLY A 91 -3.60 -1.25 0.06
CA GLY A 91 -4.32 -1.65 1.26
C GLY A 91 -4.77 -3.12 1.23
N ILE A 92 -5.30 -3.58 0.09
CA ILE A 92 -5.69 -4.99 -0.12
C ILE A 92 -4.45 -5.91 -0.02
N ILE A 93 -3.35 -5.53 -0.67
CA ILE A 93 -2.09 -6.29 -0.61
C ILE A 93 -1.56 -6.35 0.83
N THR A 94 -1.60 -5.25 1.58
CA THR A 94 -1.16 -5.23 2.99
C THR A 94 -1.97 -6.20 3.85
N PHE A 95 -3.30 -6.24 3.68
CA PHE A 95 -4.14 -7.23 4.37
C PHE A 95 -3.77 -8.67 3.97
N ALA A 96 -3.61 -8.95 2.68
CA ALA A 96 -3.24 -10.28 2.19
C ALA A 96 -1.88 -10.74 2.73
N LEU A 97 -0.89 -9.84 2.79
CA LEU A 97 0.41 -10.13 3.41
C LEU A 97 0.30 -10.41 4.90
N GLY A 98 -0.53 -9.64 5.62
CA GLY A 98 -0.84 -9.94 7.01
C GLY A 98 -1.40 -11.34 7.21
N TYR A 99 -2.34 -11.74 6.34
CA TYR A 99 -2.96 -13.07 6.34
C TYR A 99 -1.93 -14.18 6.05
N MET A 100 -1.01 -13.96 5.11
CA MET A 100 0.08 -14.89 4.82
C MET A 100 1.03 -15.05 6.02
N ALA A 101 1.44 -13.94 6.67
CA ALA A 101 2.28 -14.01 7.86
C ALA A 101 1.59 -14.80 8.98
N GLY A 102 0.28 -14.60 9.15
CA GLY A 102 -0.55 -15.34 10.09
C GLY A 102 -0.65 -16.85 9.82
N GLN A 103 -0.46 -17.30 8.58
CA GLN A 103 -0.33 -18.73 8.24
C GLN A 103 1.07 -19.31 8.52
N GLY A 104 2.00 -18.50 9.04
CA GLY A 104 3.37 -18.91 9.33
C GLY A 104 4.37 -18.61 8.21
N LEU A 105 3.94 -18.04 7.07
CA LEU A 105 4.77 -17.69 5.92
C LEU A 105 5.51 -16.36 6.13
N VAL A 106 6.23 -16.23 7.25
CA VAL A 106 6.83 -14.96 7.69
C VAL A 106 7.91 -14.47 6.72
N SER A 107 8.79 -15.35 6.26
CA SER A 107 9.90 -15.01 5.37
C SER A 107 9.41 -14.54 4.01
N GLU A 108 8.44 -15.27 3.44
CA GLU A 108 7.79 -14.97 2.17
C GLU A 108 7.04 -13.64 2.25
N THR A 109 6.31 -13.44 3.36
CA THR A 109 5.57 -12.20 3.57
C THR A 109 6.50 -10.99 3.61
N LEU A 110 7.63 -11.08 4.33
CA LEU A 110 8.61 -9.99 4.39
C LEU A 110 9.26 -9.73 3.02
N ALA A 111 9.58 -10.77 2.26
CA ALA A 111 10.13 -10.64 0.92
C ALA A 111 9.15 -9.94 -0.03
N VAL A 112 7.89 -10.36 -0.05
CA VAL A 112 6.86 -9.74 -0.90
C VAL A 112 6.56 -8.30 -0.43
N ALA A 113 6.59 -8.04 0.87
CA ALA A 113 6.45 -6.68 1.40
C ALA A 113 7.59 -5.76 0.95
N ALA A 114 8.83 -6.25 0.93
CA ALA A 114 9.98 -5.51 0.44
C ALA A 114 9.87 -5.20 -1.06
N VAL A 115 9.50 -6.21 -1.87
CA VAL A 115 9.25 -6.02 -3.32
C VAL A 115 8.11 -5.04 -3.57
N THR A 116 7.01 -5.16 -2.81
CA THR A 116 5.89 -4.22 -2.88
C THR A 116 6.38 -2.80 -2.60
N THR A 117 7.10 -2.61 -1.49
CA THR A 117 7.65 -1.29 -1.11
C THR A 117 8.61 -0.73 -2.15
N LEU A 118 9.43 -1.59 -2.78
CA LEU A 118 10.32 -1.20 -3.87
C LEU A 118 9.54 -0.69 -5.09
N ILE A 119 8.56 -1.45 -5.58
CA ILE A 119 7.71 -1.06 -6.72
C ILE A 119 7.04 0.30 -6.47
N LEU A 120 6.52 0.46 -5.26
CA LEU A 120 5.86 1.66 -4.80
C LEU A 120 6.79 2.88 -4.78
N THR A 121 8.04 2.68 -4.36
CA THR A 121 9.10 3.70 -4.36
C THR A 121 9.53 4.07 -5.78
N LEU A 122 9.69 3.10 -6.67
CA LEU A 122 10.09 3.34 -8.07
C LEU A 122 9.05 4.18 -8.82
N ARG A 123 7.76 3.93 -8.60
CA ARG A 123 6.70 4.77 -9.18
C ARG A 123 6.86 6.25 -8.81
N GLN A 124 7.29 6.55 -7.58
CA GLN A 124 7.51 7.92 -7.14
C GLN A 124 8.58 8.60 -7.98
N GLN A 125 9.70 7.91 -8.20
CA GLN A 125 10.82 8.43 -9.00
C GLN A 125 10.38 8.67 -10.45
N SER A 126 9.66 7.73 -11.06
CA SER A 126 9.17 7.88 -12.44
C SER A 126 8.25 9.08 -12.60
N HIS A 127 7.29 9.30 -11.69
CA HIS A 127 6.42 10.48 -11.76
C HIS A 127 7.18 11.79 -11.48
N ALA A 128 8.18 11.79 -10.60
CA ALA A 128 9.01 12.97 -10.34
C ALA A 128 9.86 13.34 -11.56
N MET A 129 10.49 12.36 -12.22
CA MET A 129 11.26 12.56 -13.45
C MET A 129 10.37 13.05 -14.60
N LEU A 130 9.19 12.46 -14.78
CA LEU A 130 8.24 12.89 -15.82
C LEU A 130 7.67 14.29 -15.58
N LYS A 131 7.51 14.71 -14.32
CA LYS A 131 7.03 16.07 -13.98
C LYS A 131 8.14 17.13 -14.10
N GLY A 132 9.40 16.71 -14.02
CA GLY A 132 10.58 17.56 -14.22
C GLY A 132 10.97 17.77 -15.68
N MET A 133 10.62 16.85 -16.58
CA MET A 133 10.79 17.03 -18.02
C MET A 133 9.68 17.92 -18.58
N SER A 134 10.04 19.08 -19.11
CA SER A 134 9.10 19.92 -19.85
C SER A 134 8.58 19.13 -21.07
N HIS A 135 7.32 19.30 -21.44
CA HIS A 135 6.70 18.64 -22.61
C HIS A 135 7.57 18.73 -23.88
N LYS A 136 8.38 19.81 -23.99
CA LYS A 136 9.35 20.04 -25.08
C LYS A 136 10.56 19.09 -25.10
N GLU A 137 10.99 18.58 -23.95
CA GLU A 137 12.15 17.66 -23.85
C GLU A 137 11.77 16.23 -24.23
N VAL A 138 10.54 15.81 -23.93
CA VAL A 138 10.00 14.49 -24.33
C VAL A 138 9.80 14.43 -25.85
N GLU A 139 9.34 15.51 -26.49
CA GLU A 139 9.23 15.61 -27.96
C GLU A 139 10.59 15.69 -28.66
N SER A 140 11.59 16.32 -28.02
CA SER A 140 12.98 16.38 -28.51
C SER A 140 13.61 14.99 -28.58
N ILE A 141 13.44 14.16 -27.54
CA ILE A 141 14.00 12.80 -27.52
C ILE A 141 13.28 11.89 -28.52
N ALA A 142 11.96 12.06 -28.71
CA ALA A 142 11.19 11.26 -29.67
C ALA A 142 11.45 11.61 -31.15
N THR A 143 12.01 12.79 -31.44
CA THR A 143 12.28 13.25 -32.82
C THR A 143 13.74 13.11 -33.25
N VAL A 144 14.66 12.83 -32.34
CA VAL A 144 16.10 12.68 -32.65
C VAL A 144 16.44 11.31 -33.28
N ASP A 145 15.54 10.32 -33.22
CA ASP A 145 15.79 8.97 -33.75
C ASP A 145 15.33 8.77 -35.22
N TYR A 146 15.09 9.85 -35.96
CA TYR A 146 14.67 9.85 -37.38
C TYR A 146 15.55 10.72 -38.29
N ARG A 147 16.86 10.77 -38.06
CA ARG A 147 17.81 11.35 -39.02
C ARG A 147 19.05 10.48 -39.22
#